data_AF-A0A7C9G6T3-F1
#
_entry.id   AF-A0A7C9G6T3-F1
#
_cell.length_a   1.000
_cell.length_b   1.000
_cell.length_c   1.000
_cell.angle_alpha   90.00
_cell.angle_beta   90.00
_cell.angle_gamma   90.00
#
_symmetry.space_group_name_H-M   'P 1'
#
loop_
_entity.id
_entity.type
_entity.pdbx_description
1 polymer ?
#
loop_
_entity_poly.entity_id
_entity_poly.type
_entity_poly.pdbx_seq_one_letter_code
_entity_poly.pdbx_strand_id
1 'polypeptide(L)'
;MNLQANGVDVWNELLPENERNMPMPEIDHNIPLDQAGQQNLNVSVNKELDGKPIRIPGFVVPLDTEGELVKEFLLVPYFGACLHYPPPPPNQIVYVTHSKGLQLEDLWEPVWVEGTINTQVQTVEGVATAGYSISEPESIVLYTD
;
A
#
# COMPACT_ATOMS: atom_id res chain seq x y z
N MET A 1 -6.98 21.21 9.50
CA MET A 1 -7.21 21.18 8.04
C MET A 1 -7.41 19.71 7.72
N ASN A 2 -8.69 19.28 7.69
CA ASN A 2 -9.08 17.88 7.66
C ASN A 2 -9.07 17.36 6.22
N LEU A 3 -8.34 16.28 5.96
CA LEU A 3 -8.20 15.64 4.64
C LEU A 3 -9.42 14.80 4.22
N GLN A 4 -10.64 15.24 4.55
CA GLN A 4 -11.85 14.79 3.83
C GLN A 4 -12.26 15.78 2.71
N ALA A 5 -11.45 16.80 2.39
CA ALA A 5 -11.96 17.99 1.71
C ALA A 5 -11.27 18.39 0.39
N ASN A 6 -10.94 17.46 -0.52
CA ASN A 6 -10.63 17.83 -1.92
C ASN A 6 -11.03 16.79 -3.01
N GLY A 7 -11.60 15.64 -2.67
CA GLY A 7 -12.03 14.66 -3.69
C GLY A 7 -10.90 14.06 -4.54
N VAL A 8 -9.64 14.20 -4.09
CA VAL A 8 -8.48 13.55 -4.69
C VAL A 8 -8.25 12.25 -3.92
N ASP A 9 -8.35 11.13 -4.63
CA ASP A 9 -7.92 9.83 -4.13
C ASP A 9 -6.40 9.87 -3.96
N VAL A 10 -5.91 9.81 -2.72
CA VAL A 10 -4.48 9.84 -2.42
C VAL A 10 -3.73 8.71 -3.13
N TRP A 11 -4.38 7.57 -3.38
CA TRP A 11 -3.80 6.48 -4.17
C TRP A 11 -3.52 6.90 -5.62
N ASN A 12 -4.30 7.82 -6.19
CA ASN A 12 -4.02 8.38 -7.50
C ASN A 12 -2.79 9.30 -7.50
N GLU A 13 -2.45 9.94 -6.37
CA GLU A 13 -1.24 10.78 -6.27
C GLU A 13 0.05 9.96 -6.33
N LEU A 14 -0.02 8.66 -5.97
CA LEU A 14 1.07 7.70 -6.11
C LEU A 14 1.36 7.36 -7.59
N LEU A 15 0.46 7.69 -8.52
CA LEU A 15 0.77 7.57 -9.94
C LEU A 15 1.59 8.79 -10.39
N PRO A 16 2.63 8.60 -11.24
CA PRO A 16 3.25 9.70 -11.98
C PRO A 16 2.21 10.54 -12.69
N GLU A 17 2.42 11.86 -12.80
CA GLU A 17 1.42 12.77 -13.38
C GLU A 17 0.96 12.36 -14.79
N ASN A 18 1.89 11.85 -15.61
CA ASN A 18 1.62 11.36 -16.96
C ASN A 18 0.79 10.06 -16.98
N GLU A 19 0.70 9.33 -15.87
CA GLU A 19 0.00 8.05 -15.74
C GLU A 19 -1.36 8.19 -15.02
N ARG A 20 -1.61 9.28 -14.27
CA ARG A 20 -2.87 9.51 -13.51
C ARG A 20 -4.15 9.49 -14.33
N ASN A 21 -4.06 9.77 -15.63
CA ASN A 21 -5.20 9.76 -16.56
C ASN A 21 -5.16 8.58 -17.54
N MET A 22 -4.19 7.68 -17.38
CA MET A 22 -4.13 6.45 -18.16
C MET A 22 -5.09 5.42 -17.55
N PRO A 23 -5.74 4.57 -18.37
CA PRO A 23 -6.45 3.43 -17.83
C PRO A 23 -5.47 2.57 -17.05
N MET A 24 -5.87 2.11 -15.86
CA MET A 24 -5.05 1.14 -15.12
C MET A 24 -4.75 -0.06 -16.02
N PRO A 25 -3.52 -0.61 -15.97
CA PRO A 25 -3.22 -1.86 -16.66
C PRO A 25 -4.25 -2.91 -16.26
N GLU A 26 -4.82 -3.61 -17.24
CA GLU A 26 -5.72 -4.72 -16.92
C GLU A 26 -4.96 -5.77 -16.12
N ILE A 27 -5.50 -6.12 -14.95
CA ILE A 27 -5.02 -7.23 -14.13
C ILE A 27 -5.76 -8.48 -14.63
N ASP A 28 -5.02 -9.45 -15.16
CA ASP A 28 -5.64 -10.72 -15.55
C ASP A 28 -5.90 -11.55 -14.28
N HIS A 29 -7.17 -11.67 -13.90
CA HIS A 29 -7.59 -12.42 -12.73
C HIS A 29 -7.56 -13.95 -12.90
N ASN A 30 -7.25 -14.47 -14.10
CA ASN A 30 -7.22 -15.90 -14.37
C ASN A 30 -5.83 -16.53 -14.26
N ILE A 31 -4.79 -15.74 -14.01
CA ILE A 31 -3.46 -16.31 -13.84
C ILE A 31 -3.32 -17.03 -12.49
N PRO A 32 -2.50 -18.10 -12.43
CA PRO A 32 -2.15 -18.74 -11.17
C PRO A 32 -1.58 -17.77 -10.13
N LEU A 33 -1.93 -17.95 -8.86
CA LEU A 33 -1.50 -17.07 -7.75
C LEU A 33 0.02 -16.98 -7.60
N ASP A 34 0.74 -18.07 -7.90
CA ASP A 34 2.21 -18.13 -7.88
C ASP A 34 2.87 -17.28 -8.98
N GLN A 35 2.10 -16.87 -10.00
CA GLN A 35 2.51 -15.97 -11.09
C GLN A 35 1.92 -14.57 -10.92
N ALA A 36 0.94 -14.39 -10.02
CA ALA A 36 0.22 -13.13 -9.82
C ALA A 36 1.11 -11.98 -9.34
N GLY A 37 2.09 -12.28 -8.49
CA GLY A 37 3.09 -11.30 -8.06
C GLY A 37 4.01 -10.77 -9.16
N GLN A 38 3.98 -11.34 -10.36
CA GLN A 38 4.82 -10.93 -11.49
C GLN A 38 4.10 -10.03 -12.50
N GLN A 39 2.79 -9.80 -12.33
CA GLN A 39 2.06 -8.89 -13.20
C GLN A 39 2.43 -7.43 -12.93
N ASN A 40 2.49 -6.64 -14.00
CA ASN A 40 2.59 -5.18 -13.94
C ASN A 40 3.77 -4.66 -13.09
N LEU A 41 4.88 -5.40 -13.02
CA LEU A 41 6.10 -4.96 -12.34
C LEU A 41 6.78 -3.75 -13.01
N ASN A 42 6.50 -3.52 -14.30
CA ASN A 42 7.03 -2.38 -15.07
C ASN A 42 6.16 -1.12 -14.90
N VAL A 43 5.92 -0.69 -13.67
CA VAL A 43 5.23 0.56 -13.36
C VAL A 43 6.17 1.58 -12.77
N SER A 44 5.89 2.86 -13.04
CA SER A 44 6.68 3.97 -12.50
C SER A 44 6.06 4.47 -11.20
N VAL A 45 6.91 4.97 -10.30
CA VAL A 45 6.52 5.67 -9.07
C VAL A 45 6.59 7.19 -9.28
N ASN A 46 5.74 7.93 -8.60
CA ASN A 46 5.79 9.37 -8.51
C ASN A 46 6.96 9.81 -7.60
N LYS A 47 8.10 10.13 -8.23
CA LYS A 47 9.33 10.53 -7.54
C LYS A 47 9.21 11.82 -6.73
N GLU A 48 8.21 12.66 -6.99
CA GLU A 48 8.02 13.92 -6.26
C GLU A 48 7.55 13.70 -4.82
N LEU A 49 7.02 12.51 -4.52
CA LEU A 49 6.59 12.11 -3.19
C LEU A 49 7.74 11.65 -2.29
N ASP A 50 8.94 11.40 -2.85
CA ASP A 50 10.07 10.90 -2.07
C ASP A 50 10.43 11.86 -0.92
N GLY A 51 10.40 11.34 0.31
CA GLY A 51 10.66 12.10 1.53
C GLY A 51 9.54 13.08 1.92
N LYS A 52 8.33 12.97 1.35
CA LYS A 52 7.19 13.83 1.69
C LYS A 52 6.33 13.22 2.80
N PRO A 53 5.70 14.07 3.64
CA PRO A 53 4.66 13.60 4.54
C PRO A 53 3.44 13.15 3.73
N ILE A 54 2.84 12.04 4.12
CA ILE A 54 1.61 11.52 3.55
C ILE A 54 0.70 11.00 4.66
N ARG A 55 -0.61 11.06 4.41
CA ARG A 55 -1.61 10.32 5.18
C ARG A 55 -2.46 9.53 4.20
N ILE A 56 -2.40 8.21 4.29
CA ILE A 56 -2.97 7.29 3.29
C ILE A 56 -3.86 6.25 3.97
N PRO A 57 -5.12 6.06 3.50
CA PRO A 57 -5.98 5.01 4.02
C PRO A 57 -5.72 3.71 3.25
N GLY A 58 -5.84 2.56 3.91
CA GLY A 58 -5.78 1.29 3.21
C GLY A 58 -6.00 0.09 4.11
N PHE A 59 -6.00 -1.09 3.50
CA PHE A 59 -6.13 -2.37 4.18
C PHE A 59 -4.76 -2.95 4.47
N VAL A 60 -4.64 -3.67 5.57
CA VAL A 60 -3.38 -4.26 6.03
C VAL A 60 -3.27 -5.70 5.57
N VAL A 61 -2.19 -6.02 4.87
CA VAL A 61 -1.75 -7.40 4.57
C VAL A 61 -0.53 -7.70 5.45
N PRO A 62 -0.68 -8.44 6.56
CA PRO A 62 0.42 -8.72 7.48
C PRO A 62 1.53 -9.53 6.79
N LEU A 63 2.78 -9.17 7.06
CA LEU A 63 3.98 -9.88 6.57
C LEU A 63 4.78 -10.49 7.72
N ASP A 64 5.01 -9.72 8.78
CA ASP A 64 5.71 -10.17 9.99
C ASP A 64 5.00 -9.70 11.25
N THR A 65 5.03 -10.56 12.28
CA THR A 65 4.32 -10.36 13.55
C THR A 65 5.18 -10.74 14.73
N GLU A 66 5.14 -9.93 15.79
CA GLU A 66 5.69 -10.24 17.10
C GLU A 66 4.53 -10.46 18.09
N GLY A 67 4.18 -11.72 18.34
CA GLY A 67 2.97 -12.05 19.09
C GLY A 67 1.71 -11.60 18.34
N GLU A 68 0.91 -10.74 18.96
CA GLU A 68 -0.31 -10.18 18.35
C GLU A 68 -0.05 -8.87 17.57
N LEU A 69 1.19 -8.38 17.55
CA LEU A 69 1.54 -7.11 16.94
C LEU A 69 2.11 -7.31 15.55
N VAL A 70 1.51 -6.70 14.54
CA VAL A 70 2.03 -6.67 13.17
C VAL A 70 3.16 -5.65 13.08
N LYS A 71 4.37 -6.10 12.72
CA LYS A 71 5.58 -5.27 12.62
C LYS A 71 5.86 -4.83 11.19
N GLU A 72 5.55 -5.69 10.23
CA GLU A 72 5.70 -5.44 8.81
C GLU A 72 4.42 -5.79 8.08
N PHE A 73 3.99 -4.94 7.16
CA PHE A 73 2.79 -5.18 6.37
C PHE A 73 2.82 -4.45 5.03
N LEU A 74 1.99 -4.91 4.10
CA LEU A 74 1.62 -4.12 2.92
C LEU A 74 0.33 -3.36 3.21
N LEU A 75 0.32 -2.08 2.89
CA LEU A 75 -0.89 -1.27 2.81
C LEU A 75 -1.36 -1.24 1.35
N VAL A 76 -2.64 -1.56 1.14
CA VAL A 76 -3.25 -1.69 -0.20
C VAL A 76 -4.59 -0.94 -0.28
N PRO A 77 -5.03 -0.49 -1.47
CA PRO A 77 -6.22 0.34 -1.63
C PRO A 77 -7.56 -0.40 -1.49
N TYR A 78 -7.58 -1.74 -1.55
CA TYR A 78 -8.83 -2.52 -1.47
C TYR A 78 -8.67 -3.81 -0.65
N PHE A 79 -9.77 -4.22 -0.04
CA PHE A 79 -9.83 -5.46 0.76
C PHE A 79 -9.64 -6.71 -0.10
N GLY A 80 -8.98 -7.72 0.45
CA GLY A 80 -8.78 -9.03 -0.19
C GLY A 80 -7.66 -9.08 -1.24
N ALA A 81 -6.95 -7.96 -1.45
CA ALA A 81 -5.73 -7.96 -2.27
C ALA A 81 -4.70 -8.95 -1.70
N CYS A 82 -3.92 -9.58 -2.58
CA CYS A 82 -2.86 -10.55 -2.25
C CYS A 82 -3.34 -11.88 -1.62
N LEU A 83 -4.62 -12.01 -1.22
CA LEU A 83 -5.18 -13.24 -0.63
C LEU A 83 -6.13 -13.98 -1.58
N HIS A 84 -7.06 -13.26 -2.22
CA HIS A 84 -8.05 -13.83 -3.14
C HIS A 84 -7.97 -13.27 -4.56
N TYR A 85 -7.32 -12.12 -4.72
CA TYR A 85 -7.09 -11.46 -5.99
C TYR A 85 -5.59 -11.30 -6.23
N PRO A 86 -5.16 -11.17 -7.50
CA PRO A 86 -3.81 -10.76 -7.81
C PRO A 86 -3.42 -9.49 -7.03
N PRO A 87 -2.14 -9.34 -6.67
CA PRO A 87 -1.66 -8.14 -5.99
C PRO A 87 -1.88 -6.89 -6.86
N PRO A 88 -2.07 -5.71 -6.25
CA PRO A 88 -2.09 -4.45 -7.00
C PRO A 88 -0.76 -4.21 -7.73
N PRO A 89 -0.71 -3.29 -8.71
CA PRO A 89 0.57 -2.87 -9.28
C PRO A 89 1.49 -2.28 -8.19
N PRO A 90 2.83 -2.38 -8.31
CA PRO A 90 3.76 -1.86 -7.31
C PRO A 90 3.55 -0.40 -6.89
N ASN A 91 3.17 0.49 -7.81
CA ASN A 91 2.88 1.89 -7.52
C ASN A 91 1.52 2.11 -6.80
N GLN A 92 0.85 1.04 -6.42
CA GLN A 92 -0.38 0.99 -5.62
C GLN A 92 -0.22 0.09 -4.38
N ILE A 93 1.03 -0.15 -3.94
CA ILE A 93 1.35 -0.88 -2.71
C ILE A 93 2.37 -0.08 -1.92
N VAL A 94 2.12 0.08 -0.61
CA VAL A 94 3.08 0.68 0.33
C VAL A 94 3.56 -0.40 1.31
N TYR A 95 4.86 -0.65 1.36
CA TYR A 95 5.47 -1.50 2.39
C TYR A 95 5.71 -0.69 3.67
N VAL A 96 5.17 -1.14 4.78
CA VAL A 96 5.23 -0.42 6.05
C VAL A 96 5.98 -1.24 7.10
N THR A 97 6.94 -0.61 7.77
CA THR A 97 7.63 -1.16 8.95
C THR A 97 7.32 -0.31 10.18
N HIS A 98 6.95 -0.97 11.28
CA HIS A 98 6.60 -0.29 12.53
C HIS A 98 7.10 -1.07 13.75
N SER A 99 8.20 -0.61 14.34
CA SER A 99 8.82 -1.26 15.51
C SER A 99 7.90 -1.40 16.72
N LYS A 100 7.01 -0.43 16.96
CA LYS A 100 6.01 -0.51 18.04
C LYS A 100 4.93 -1.55 17.76
N GLY A 101 4.74 -1.89 16.49
CA GLY A 101 3.74 -2.83 16.01
C GLY A 101 2.33 -2.25 16.00
N LEU A 102 1.49 -2.84 15.17
CA LEU A 102 0.07 -2.54 15.04
C LEU A 102 -0.72 -3.72 15.61
N GLN A 103 -1.55 -3.46 16.63
CA GLN A 103 -2.55 -4.43 17.06
C GLN A 103 -3.77 -4.28 16.15
N LEU A 104 -4.01 -5.27 15.32
CA LEU A 104 -5.20 -5.33 14.47
C LEU A 104 -6.29 -6.08 15.24
N GLU A 105 -7.36 -5.38 15.59
CA GLU A 105 -8.58 -6.04 16.07
C GLU A 105 -9.25 -6.80 14.91
N ASP A 106 -9.18 -6.22 13.70
CA ASP A 106 -9.78 -6.80 12.52
C ASP A 106 -9.03 -6.48 11.21
N LEU A 107 -8.91 -7.48 10.32
CA LEU A 107 -8.21 -7.35 9.03
C LEU A 107 -9.09 -6.77 7.92
N TRP A 108 -10.42 -6.76 8.10
CA TRP A 108 -11.34 -6.16 7.13
C TRP A 108 -11.59 -4.66 7.34
N GLU A 109 -11.07 -4.08 8.42
CA GLU A 109 -11.16 -2.64 8.64
C GLU A 109 -9.93 -1.92 8.07
N PRO A 110 -10.12 -0.82 7.30
CA PRO A 110 -8.99 -0.04 6.84
C PRO A 110 -8.37 0.75 7.99
N VAL A 111 -7.12 1.16 7.80
CA VAL A 111 -6.38 2.04 8.69
C VAL A 111 -5.93 3.29 7.95
N TRP A 112 -5.79 4.39 8.66
CA TRP A 112 -4.98 5.53 8.22
C TRP A 112 -3.53 5.32 8.67
N VAL A 113 -2.60 5.40 7.73
CA VAL A 113 -1.16 5.47 8.02
C VAL A 113 -0.67 6.87 7.70
N GLU A 114 -0.03 7.52 8.67
CA GLU A 114 0.60 8.83 8.51
C GLU A 114 2.11 8.72 8.76
N GLY A 115 2.91 9.28 7.87
CA GLY A 115 4.36 9.26 7.98
C GLY A 115 5.06 9.84 6.75
N THR A 116 6.36 9.57 6.65
CA THR A 116 7.16 9.99 5.49
C THR A 116 7.21 8.86 4.45
N ILE A 117 6.74 9.13 3.23
CA ILE A 117 6.76 8.17 2.14
C ILE A 117 8.10 8.20 1.39
N ASN A 118 8.58 7.03 1.01
CA ASN A 118 9.78 6.85 0.20
C ASN A 118 9.43 6.06 -1.06
N THR A 119 10.18 6.30 -2.13
CA THR A 119 9.97 5.69 -3.45
C THR A 119 10.90 4.50 -3.72
N GLN A 120 11.52 3.99 -2.65
CA GLN A 120 12.42 2.84 -2.74
C GLN A 120 11.60 1.55 -2.88
N VAL A 121 11.79 0.88 -4.02
CA VAL A 121 11.15 -0.41 -4.31
C VAL A 121 11.55 -1.46 -3.27
N GLN A 122 10.54 -2.15 -2.74
CA GLN A 122 10.70 -3.28 -1.83
C GLN A 122 10.08 -4.53 -2.45
N THR A 123 10.84 -5.60 -2.58
CA THR A 123 10.31 -6.89 -3.05
C THR A 123 10.12 -7.82 -1.86
N VAL A 124 8.87 -8.26 -1.66
CA VAL A 124 8.52 -9.29 -0.68
C VAL A 124 8.33 -10.59 -1.44
N GLU A 125 9.29 -11.50 -1.30
CA GLU A 125 9.31 -12.77 -2.06
C GLU A 125 8.02 -13.56 -1.88
N GLY A 126 7.44 -14.01 -3.00
CA GLY A 126 6.20 -14.81 -3.01
C GLY A 126 4.92 -14.03 -2.71
N VAL A 127 4.99 -12.72 -2.42
CA VAL A 127 3.82 -11.90 -2.08
C VAL A 127 3.61 -10.79 -3.12
N ALA A 128 4.46 -9.77 -3.14
CA ALA A 128 4.33 -8.62 -4.02
C ALA A 128 5.62 -7.79 -4.09
N THR A 129 5.70 -6.92 -5.10
CA THR A 129 6.65 -5.81 -5.13
C THR A 129 5.92 -4.52 -4.79
N ALA A 130 6.41 -3.76 -3.81
CA ALA A 130 5.89 -2.45 -3.45
C ALA A 130 6.81 -1.35 -4.02
N GLY A 131 6.21 -0.34 -4.64
CA GLY A 131 6.92 0.83 -5.17
C GLY A 131 7.17 1.91 -4.11
N TYR A 132 6.46 1.83 -2.98
CA TYR A 132 6.54 2.81 -1.90
C TYR A 132 6.84 2.14 -0.57
N SER A 133 7.43 2.91 0.34
CA SER A 133 7.58 2.49 1.73
C SER A 133 7.38 3.61 2.74
N ILE A 134 6.93 3.23 3.94
CA ILE A 134 6.89 4.07 5.12
C ILE A 134 7.56 3.30 6.25
N SER A 135 8.58 3.88 6.87
CA SER A 135 9.26 3.30 8.03
C SER A 135 9.00 4.14 9.26
N GLU A 136 8.66 3.48 10.37
CA GLU A 136 8.31 4.13 11.63
C GLU A 136 7.25 5.23 11.44
N PRO A 137 6.03 4.87 10.99
CA PRO A 137 4.96 5.85 10.80
C PRO A 137 4.72 6.66 12.07
N GLU A 138 4.37 7.93 11.86
CA GLU A 138 4.06 8.87 12.93
C GLU A 138 2.77 8.46 13.64
N SER A 139 1.79 7.97 12.89
CA SER A 139 0.59 7.38 13.45
C SER A 139 -0.01 6.29 12.56
N ILE A 140 -0.66 5.31 13.19
CA ILE A 140 -1.58 4.37 12.55
C ILE A 140 -2.85 4.37 13.37
N VAL A 141 -3.99 4.66 12.77
CA VAL A 141 -5.30 4.68 13.44
C VAL A 141 -6.34 3.97 12.59
N LEU A 142 -7.32 3.33 13.23
CA LEU A 142 -8.46 2.76 12.52
C LEU A 142 -9.15 3.84 11.67
N TYR A 143 -9.55 3.45 10.46
CA TYR A 143 -10.33 4.31 9.59
C TYR A 143 -11.73 4.46 10.21
N THR A 144 -11.96 5.61 10.82
CA THR A 144 -13.27 6.02 11.33
C THR A 144 -13.78 7.16 10.45
N ASP A 145 -15.07 7.11 10.12
CA ASP A 145 -15.74 8.11 9.29
C ASP A 145 -15.80 9.51 9.94
#